data_AF-A0A371EHZ7-F1
#
_entry.id   AF-A0A371EHZ7-F1
#
_cell.length_a   1.000
_cell.length_b   1.000
_cell.length_c   1.000
_cell.angle_alpha   90.00
_cell.angle_beta   90.00
_cell.angle_gamma   90.00
#
_symmetry.space_group_name_H-M   'P 1'
#
loop_
_entity.id
_entity.type
_entity.pdbx_description
1 polymer ?
#
loop_
_entity_poly.entity_id
_entity_poly.type
_entity_poly.pdbx_seq_one_letter_code
_entity_poly.pdbx_strand_id
1 'polypeptide(L)'
;MLWDGLALVQNCEKMTSTFILYVPNPVLVIIDVELEPKELGIPTKAYFAVGEVKENATRKSQMVSVHVPSEIAAHEIEGIGVEYLLRDVKDTIQPLAPLQQILEGFGYNT
;
A
#
# COMPACT_ATOMS: atom_id res chain seq x y z
N MET A 1 14.04 -11.79 3.26
CA MET A 1 14.40 -12.28 1.90
C MET A 1 13.81 -11.24 0.97
N LEU A 2 14.61 -10.34 0.38
CA LEU A 2 14.05 -9.25 -0.42
C LEU A 2 13.21 -9.86 -1.53
N TRP A 3 11.92 -9.56 -1.55
CA TRP A 3 11.08 -9.81 -2.71
C TRP A 3 11.62 -8.91 -3.82
N ASP A 4 12.52 -9.44 -4.64
CA ASP A 4 13.10 -8.74 -5.77
C ASP A 4 11.96 -8.30 -6.69
N GLY A 5 11.79 -6.98 -6.83
CA GLY A 5 10.60 -6.33 -7.38
C GLY A 5 10.14 -6.84 -8.76
N LEU A 6 11.00 -7.54 -9.50
CA LEU A 6 10.67 -8.21 -10.74
C LEU A 6 9.66 -9.36 -10.56
N ALA A 7 9.79 -10.16 -9.50
CA ALA A 7 8.87 -11.26 -9.18
C ALA A 7 7.49 -10.72 -8.76
N LEU A 8 7.46 -9.57 -8.08
CA LEU A 8 6.22 -8.87 -7.71
C LEU A 8 5.48 -8.35 -8.95
N VAL A 9 6.20 -7.74 -9.91
CA VAL A 9 5.60 -7.17 -11.12
C VAL A 9 4.98 -8.25 -12.03
N GLN A 10 5.68 -9.37 -12.26
CA GLN A 10 5.15 -10.47 -13.10
C GLN A 10 3.89 -11.10 -12.50
N ASN A 11 3.83 -11.25 -11.17
CA ASN A 11 2.64 -11.78 -10.50
C ASN A 11 1.49 -10.78 -10.48
N CYS A 12 1.79 -9.47 -10.38
CA CYS A 12 0.80 -8.39 -10.38
C CYS A 12 -0.04 -8.38 -11.67
N GLU A 13 0.59 -8.56 -12.84
CA GLU A 13 -0.13 -8.63 -14.12
C GLU A 13 -1.14 -9.79 -14.16
N LYS A 14 -0.74 -10.97 -13.68
CA LYS A 14 -1.58 -12.18 -13.67
C LYS A 14 -2.75 -12.05 -12.70
N MET A 15 -2.50 -11.53 -11.50
CA MET A 15 -3.55 -11.29 -10.51
C MET A 15 -4.55 -10.27 -11.04
N THR A 16 -4.07 -9.12 -11.53
CA THR A 16 -4.93 -8.07 -12.08
C THR A 16 -5.79 -8.58 -13.22
N SER A 17 -5.23 -9.35 -14.16
CA SER A 17 -6.00 -9.94 -15.28
C SER A 17 -7.15 -10.83 -14.83
N THR A 18 -7.03 -11.47 -13.66
CA THR A 18 -8.09 -12.31 -13.08
C THR A 18 -9.16 -11.45 -12.42
N PHE A 19 -8.77 -10.38 -11.72
CA PHE A 19 -9.69 -9.53 -10.96
C PHE A 19 -10.48 -8.53 -11.82
N ILE A 20 -9.98 -8.17 -13.01
CA ILE A 20 -10.70 -7.30 -13.96
C ILE A 20 -12.09 -7.87 -14.34
N LEU A 21 -12.28 -9.20 -14.24
CA LEU A 21 -13.59 -9.83 -14.49
C LEU A 21 -14.65 -9.53 -13.42
N TYR A 22 -14.23 -9.10 -12.22
CA TYR A 22 -15.11 -8.87 -11.08
C TYR A 22 -15.29 -7.40 -10.75
N VAL A 23 -14.24 -6.59 -10.92
CA VAL A 23 -14.26 -5.16 -10.61
C VAL A 23 -13.56 -4.40 -11.74
N PRO A 24 -14.16 -3.31 -12.26
CA PRO A 24 -13.43 -2.44 -13.16
C PRO A 24 -12.27 -1.81 -12.41
N ASN A 25 -11.10 -1.75 -13.05
CA ASN A 25 -9.93 -1.09 -12.52
C ASN A 25 -9.50 -1.59 -11.12
N PRO A 26 -9.11 -2.87 -10.95
CA PRO A 26 -8.62 -3.36 -9.67
C PRO A 26 -7.29 -2.71 -9.28
N VAL A 27 -7.16 -2.32 -8.01
CA VAL A 27 -5.92 -1.82 -7.41
C VAL A 27 -5.29 -2.95 -6.59
N LEU A 28 -4.01 -3.24 -6.82
CA LEU A 28 -3.24 -4.15 -5.99
C LEU A 28 -2.55 -3.37 -4.88
N VAL A 29 -2.79 -3.73 -3.62
CA VAL A 29 -2.09 -3.17 -2.46
C VAL A 29 -1.17 -4.24 -1.88
N ILE A 30 0.13 -3.94 -1.83
CA ILE A 30 1.16 -4.79 -1.24
C ILE A 30 1.47 -4.25 0.16
N ILE A 31 1.43 -5.13 1.15
CA ILE A 31 1.79 -4.84 2.54
C ILE A 31 3.16 -5.45 2.80
N ASP A 32 4.13 -4.63 3.18
CA ASP A 32 5.42 -5.10 3.64
C ASP A 32 5.33 -5.53 5.10
N VAL A 33 5.67 -6.79 5.36
CA VAL A 33 5.63 -7.40 6.70
C VAL A 33 7.01 -7.45 7.36
N GLU A 34 8.09 -7.18 6.61
CA GLU A 34 9.43 -7.11 7.18
C GLU A 34 9.65 -5.72 7.80
N LEU A 35 9.73 -5.66 9.13
CA LEU A 35 10.11 -4.48 9.91
C LEU A 35 11.62 -4.23 9.86
N GLU A 36 12.25 -4.26 8.67
CA GLU A 36 13.57 -3.66 8.54
C GLU A 36 13.40 -2.13 8.53
N PRO A 37 14.15 -1.34 9.32
CA PRO A 37 14.00 0.11 9.43
C PRO A 37 14.54 0.85 8.19
N LYS A 38 14.30 0.32 6.99
CA LYS A 38 14.96 0.78 5.76
C LYS A 38 14.26 1.98 5.12
N GLU A 39 13.00 2.26 5.41
CA GLU A 39 12.34 3.48 4.91
C GLU A 39 11.38 4.06 5.96
N LEU A 40 11.56 5.34 6.30
CA LEU A 40 10.58 6.15 7.02
C LEU A 40 9.35 6.34 6.11
N GLY A 41 8.39 5.43 6.18
CA GLY A 41 7.18 5.45 5.35
C GLY A 41 6.12 4.47 5.84
N ILE A 42 4.94 4.52 5.24
CA ILE A 42 3.89 3.53 5.50
C ILE A 42 4.26 2.19 4.84
N PRO A 43 3.97 1.04 5.46
CA PRO A 43 4.34 -0.29 4.94
C PRO A 43 3.43 -0.75 3.79
N THR A 44 2.91 0.17 2.97
CA THR A 44 1.98 -0.14 1.86
C THR A 44 2.48 0.45 0.56
N LYS A 45 2.33 -0.32 -0.53
CA LYS A 45 2.55 0.14 -1.91
C LYS A 45 1.33 -0.23 -2.74
N ALA A 46 0.77 0.72 -3.48
CA ALA A 46 -0.39 0.49 -4.32
C ALA A 46 -0.03 0.55 -5.81
N TYR A 47 -0.64 -0.32 -6.60
CA TYR A 47 -0.45 -0.40 -8.04
C TYR A 47 -1.78 -0.52 -8.77
N PHE A 48 -1.87 0.16 -9.90
CA PHE A 48 -2.99 0.05 -10.83
C PHE A 48 -2.51 -0.38 -12.22
N ALA A 49 -3.28 -1.22 -12.90
CA ALA A 49 -2.91 -1.76 -14.20
C ALA A 49 -3.43 -0.91 -15.35
N VAL A 50 -2.52 -0.47 -16.23
CA VAL A 50 -2.83 0.34 -17.40
C VAL A 50 -2.49 -0.44 -18.66
N GLY A 51 -3.41 -0.46 -19.64
CA GLY A 51 -3.13 -1.04 -20.95
C GLY A 51 -2.26 -0.09 -21.77
N GLU A 52 -1.05 -0.51 -22.13
CA GLU A 52 -0.19 0.23 -23.06
C GLU A 52 -0.26 -0.37 -24.47
N VAL A 53 -0.61 0.47 -25.44
CA VAL A 53 -0.49 0.14 -26.87
C VAL A 53 0.86 0.62 -27.35
N LYS A 54 1.80 -0.30 -27.59
CA LYS A 54 3.09 0.04 -28.21
C LYS A 54 2.87 0.38 -29.69
N GLU A 55 3.40 1.51 -30.11
CA GLU A 55 3.23 2.12 -31.45
C GLU A 55 3.68 1.23 -32.64
N ASN A 56 4.46 0.18 -32.37
CA ASN A 56 4.86 -0.80 -33.37
C ASN A 56 3.76 -1.86 -33.53
N ALA A 57 2.93 -1.68 -34.55
CA ALA A 57 1.66 -2.34 -34.90
C ALA A 57 1.64 -3.89 -35.03
N THR A 58 2.32 -4.66 -34.19
CA THR A 58 2.31 -6.13 -34.25
C THR A 58 2.43 -6.84 -32.91
N ARG A 59 2.48 -6.14 -31.76
CA ARG A 59 2.54 -6.79 -30.44
C ARG A 59 1.23 -6.57 -29.67
N LYS A 60 0.71 -7.66 -29.08
CA LYS A 60 -0.46 -7.68 -28.20
C LYS A 60 -0.34 -6.57 -27.15
N SER A 61 -1.45 -5.91 -26.83
CA SER A 61 -1.57 -4.95 -25.73
C SER A 61 -0.89 -5.54 -24.48
N GLN A 62 0.10 -4.84 -23.95
CA GLN A 62 0.79 -5.23 -22.72
C GLN A 62 0.19 -4.43 -21.57
N MET A 63 -0.11 -5.09 -20.46
CA MET A 63 -0.62 -4.42 -19.27
C MET A 63 0.56 -4.08 -18.38
N VAL A 64 0.67 -2.81 -17.99
CA VAL A 64 1.77 -2.30 -17.15
C VAL A 64 1.20 -1.90 -15.80
N SER A 65 1.90 -2.26 -14.72
CA SER A 65 1.52 -1.86 -13.36
C SER A 65 2.17 -0.52 -13.01
N VAL A 66 1.35 0.47 -12.70
CA VAL A 66 1.78 1.84 -12.34
C VAL A 66 1.59 2.03 -10.85
N HIS A 67 2.60 2.58 -10.18
CA HIS A 67 2.51 2.91 -8.75
C HIS A 67 1.54 4.07 -8.52
N VAL A 68 0.72 3.95 -7.48
CA VAL A 68 -0.24 4.98 -7.05
C VAL A 68 0.08 5.37 -5.60
N PRO A 69 0.06 6.67 -5.25
CA PRO A 69 0.21 7.08 -3.85
C PRO A 69 -0.83 6.42 -2.95
N SER A 70 -0.41 5.98 -1.77
CA SER A 70 -1.28 5.38 -0.74
C SER A 70 -1.12 6.09 0.60
N GLU A 71 -2.13 5.96 1.45
CA GLU A 71 -2.13 6.42 2.84
C GLU A 71 -2.76 5.34 3.73
N ILE A 72 -2.41 5.33 5.01
CA ILE A 72 -3.11 4.57 6.05
C ILE A 72 -3.93 5.57 6.84
N ALA A 73 -5.25 5.49 6.71
CA ALA A 73 -6.21 6.27 7.46
C ALA A 73 -7.11 5.33 8.29
N ALA A 74 -7.71 5.87 9.34
CA ALA A 74 -8.64 5.14 10.21
C ALA A 74 -9.92 5.94 10.39
N HIS A 75 -11.08 5.28 10.46
CA HIS A 75 -12.28 5.93 10.95
C HIS A 75 -12.24 6.07 12.50
N GLU A 76 -13.10 6.90 13.10
CA GLU A 76 -13.07 7.20 14.54
C GLU A 76 -13.00 5.93 15.41
N ILE A 77 -13.85 4.95 15.12
CA ILE A 77 -13.90 3.67 15.86
C ILE A 77 -12.62 2.84 15.68
N GLU A 78 -12.02 2.87 14.48
CA GLU A 78 -10.77 2.17 14.20
C GLU A 78 -9.60 2.87 14.90
N GLY A 79 -9.60 4.21 14.95
CA GLY A 79 -8.60 5.01 15.65
C GLY A 79 -8.56 4.72 17.15
N ILE A 80 -9.74 4.65 17.80
CA ILE A 80 -9.85 4.27 19.21
C ILE A 80 -9.30 2.86 19.44
N GLY A 81 -9.61 1.92 18.54
CA GLY A 81 -9.10 0.55 18.60
C GLY A 81 -7.58 0.49 18.51
N VAL A 82 -6.98 1.21 17.56
CA VAL A 82 -5.53 1.31 17.40
C VAL A 82 -4.88 1.95 18.62
N GLU A 83 -5.44 3.03 19.14
CA GLU A 83 -4.92 3.69 20.34
C GLU A 83 -4.95 2.75 21.55
N TYR A 84 -6.03 1.99 21.73
CA TYR A 84 -6.15 1.03 22.81
C TYR A 84 -5.07 -0.06 22.72
N LEU A 85 -4.80 -0.57 21.51
CA LEU A 85 -3.75 -1.56 21.26
C LEU A 85 -2.34 -1.02 21.56
N LEU A 86 -2.12 0.28 21.40
CA LEU A 86 -0.81 0.91 21.57
C LEU A 86 -0.56 1.45 22.98
N ARG A 87 -1.56 1.43 23.87
CA ARG A 87 -1.47 1.98 25.23
C ARG A 87 -0.31 1.41 26.04
N ASP A 88 -0.07 0.11 25.94
CA ASP A 88 0.95 -0.59 26.72
C ASP A 88 2.35 -0.56 26.07
N VAL A 89 2.43 -0.06 24.84
CA VAL A 89 3.67 0.01 24.03
C VAL A 89 4.22 1.45 23.96
N LYS A 90 3.40 2.46 24.30
CA LYS A 90 3.71 3.90 24.25
C LYS A 90 4.96 4.31 25.05
N ASP A 91 5.35 3.59 26.10
CA ASP A 91 6.53 3.94 26.92
C ASP A 91 7.87 3.35 26.41
N THR A 92 7.85 2.46 25.42
CA THR A 92 9.06 1.75 24.95
C THR A 92 9.46 2.11 23.51
N ILE A 93 8.60 2.79 22.75
CA ILE A 93 8.85 3.11 21.34
C ILE A 93 8.90 4.63 21.15
N GLN A 94 10.08 5.15 20.85
CA GLN A 94 10.27 6.53 20.37
C GLN A 94 9.33 6.80 19.18
N PRO A 95 8.83 8.04 19.00
CA PRO A 95 7.57 8.27 18.32
C PRO A 95 7.61 7.72 16.90
N LEU A 96 6.74 6.76 16.61
CA LEU A 96 6.38 6.38 15.26
C LEU A 96 5.66 7.59 14.66
N ALA A 97 6.43 8.49 14.05
CA ALA A 97 5.97 9.68 13.35
C ALA A 97 4.74 9.43 12.44
N PRO A 98 4.56 8.26 11.77
CA PRO A 98 3.37 8.01 10.95
C PRO A 98 2.06 7.97 11.75
N LEU A 99 2.08 7.47 13.00
CA LEU A 99 0.85 7.32 13.81
C LEU A 99 0.42 8.64 14.46
N GLN A 100 1.37 9.50 14.84
CA GLN A 100 1.06 10.84 15.35
C GLN A 100 0.36 11.69 14.29
N GLN A 101 0.83 11.63 13.04
CA GLN A 101 0.24 12.37 11.93
C GLN A 101 -1.21 11.94 11.62
N ILE A 102 -1.52 10.66 11.81
CA ILE A 102 -2.87 10.12 11.69
C ILE A 102 -3.77 10.69 12.80
N LEU A 103 -3.32 10.71 14.05
CA LEU A 103 -4.10 11.21 15.18
C LEU A 103 -4.35 12.73 15.13
N GLU A 104 -3.34 13.51 14.72
CA GLU A 104 -3.47 14.96 14.52
C GLU A 104 -4.47 15.31 13.41
N GLY A 105 -4.53 14.50 12.35
CA GLY A 105 -5.50 14.64 11.25
C GLY A 105 -6.96 14.46 11.69
N PHE A 106 -7.22 13.79 12.80
CA PHE A 106 -8.57 13.61 13.37
C PHE A 106 -8.95 14.65 14.44
N GLY A 107 -8.11 15.67 14.66
CA GLY A 107 -8.43 16.74 15.60
C GLY A 107 -8.28 16.36 17.08
N TYR A 108 -7.63 15.23 17.38
CA TYR A 108 -7.22 14.90 18.74
C TYR A 108 -5.93 15.64 19.08
N ASN A 109 -6.05 16.89 19.52
CA ASN A 109 -4.95 17.56 20.21
C ASN A 109 -4.77 16.90 21.59
N THR A 110 -3.58 16.36 21.84
CA THR A 110 -3.08 16.20 23.22
C THR A 110 -2.80 17.54 23.86
#